data_AF-A0A6V8E466-F1
#
_entry.id   AF-A0A6V8E466-F1
#
_cell.length_a   1.000
_cell.length_b   1.000
_cell.length_c   1.000
_cell.angle_alpha   90.00
_cell.angle_beta   90.00
_cell.angle_gamma   90.00
#
_symmetry.space_group_name_H-M   'P 1'
#
loop_
_entity.id
_entity.type
_entity.pdbx_description
1 polymer ?
#
loop_
_entity_poly.entity_id
_entity_poly.type
_entity_poly.pdbx_seq_one_letter_code
_entity_poly.pdbx_strand_id
1 'polypeptide(L)'
;MRNSGNDWESTILRDGFTTSLTNDLDIDHQRYRPAALYINGEFWGIQNIREKVSEHFISSNHSIGAEHIDLLDIQGVNDENIVHGTNADYIELINYLETQEMNDPIVENALTNWIDIESYMSYQAFQIFVDNRDWPGNNIKFWRDHRVGGKWRWILYDTDFGFGIWDQYAYTFNTLSFALDPNGPGWPNPPWSTFVFRKLMENENFQNTFINIYCDMLNTVLLPEFLTTRLDSISGNIEEMIPVHRARWLNDGEWPNSTTNWENRLNQMGNFANQRRNYAIMHLMDEFDLPSLSQVTITRTPESGGHVKVNTIDILETNWQGYYFPTVPIKVKAIHSDGFEFGYWLEFPDSSSTMKLDIQDAMTLTAVFLPTELTSGSLVINEINYNSSEDHESGDWIEIFNPGEMDIDASGYKLKDDNNDHSYNFPDETIIASGNYLVISNDLEAFSELYSNQIPIVGPFDFGFGGGGDEVRIFDQEGILVDSVSYDDESPWPLEPDG
;
A
#
# COMPACT_ATOMS: atom_id res chain seq x y z
N MET A 1 -18.48 -9.20 -17.91
CA MET A 1 -19.41 -8.11 -18.26
C MET A 1 -20.48 -8.05 -17.17
N ARG A 2 -20.63 -6.91 -16.50
CA ARG A 2 -21.60 -6.69 -15.42
C ARG A 2 -22.53 -5.53 -15.81
N ASN A 3 -23.82 -5.67 -15.55
CA ASN A 3 -24.84 -4.65 -15.80
C ASN A 3 -25.03 -3.71 -14.59
N SER A 4 -23.99 -3.47 -13.81
CA SER A 4 -24.05 -2.60 -12.62
C SER A 4 -24.97 -3.05 -11.48
N GLY A 5 -25.47 -4.30 -11.50
CA GLY A 5 -26.22 -4.87 -10.38
C GLY A 5 -27.45 -4.03 -10.01
N ASN A 6 -27.56 -3.65 -8.74
CA ASN A 6 -28.66 -2.83 -8.24
C ASN A 6 -28.66 -1.41 -8.82
N ASP A 7 -27.51 -0.93 -9.30
CA ASP A 7 -27.33 0.41 -9.86
C ASP A 7 -27.67 0.49 -11.36
N TRP A 8 -28.14 -0.61 -11.98
CA TRP A 8 -28.53 -0.67 -13.39
C TRP A 8 -29.56 0.40 -13.79
N GLU A 9 -30.58 0.61 -12.95
CA GLU A 9 -31.64 1.59 -13.21
C GLU A 9 -31.32 2.98 -12.62
N SER A 10 -30.12 3.15 -12.05
CA SER A 10 -29.68 4.33 -11.31
C SER A 10 -28.56 5.06 -12.06
N THR A 11 -27.30 5.01 -11.62
CA THR A 11 -26.19 5.75 -12.23
C THR A 11 -25.36 4.90 -13.18
N ILE A 12 -25.54 3.57 -13.15
CA ILE A 12 -24.79 2.52 -13.85
C ILE A 12 -23.26 2.51 -13.60
N LEU A 13 -22.77 3.36 -12.71
CA LEU A 13 -21.35 3.61 -12.50
C LEU A 13 -20.92 3.38 -11.04
N ARG A 14 -21.84 3.18 -10.10
CA ARG A 14 -21.56 3.21 -8.66
C ARG A 14 -20.49 2.23 -8.21
N ASP A 15 -20.60 0.97 -8.59
CA ASP A 15 -19.59 -0.06 -8.32
C ASP A 15 -18.23 0.31 -8.94
N GLY A 16 -18.23 0.85 -10.16
CA GLY A 16 -17.03 1.36 -10.83
C GLY A 16 -16.40 2.55 -10.12
N PHE A 17 -17.22 3.50 -9.69
CA PHE A 17 -16.81 4.67 -8.94
C PHE A 17 -16.20 4.26 -7.61
N THR A 18 -16.87 3.43 -6.82
CA THR A 18 -16.42 3.02 -5.50
C THR A 18 -15.10 2.25 -5.56
N THR A 19 -14.95 1.24 -6.43
CA THR A 19 -13.66 0.52 -6.54
C THR A 19 -12.55 1.41 -7.11
N SER A 20 -12.88 2.44 -7.89
CA SER A 20 -11.87 3.35 -8.42
C SER A 20 -11.24 4.28 -7.37
N LEU A 21 -11.85 4.39 -6.19
CA LEU A 21 -11.34 5.18 -5.07
C LEU A 21 -10.22 4.45 -4.31
N THR A 22 -10.08 3.14 -4.52
CA THR A 22 -9.05 2.31 -3.89
C THR A 22 -7.82 2.09 -4.78
N ASN A 23 -7.72 2.80 -5.91
CA ASN A 23 -6.60 2.66 -6.83
C ASN A 23 -5.23 2.91 -6.18
N ASP A 24 -5.19 3.86 -5.24
CA ASP A 24 -3.97 4.28 -4.53
C ASP A 24 -3.97 3.80 -3.06
N LEU A 25 -4.82 2.82 -2.74
CA LEU A 25 -4.89 2.18 -1.43
C LEU A 25 -4.40 0.74 -1.51
N ASP A 26 -3.82 0.22 -0.43
CA ASP A 26 -3.44 -1.20 -0.33
C ASP A 26 -4.66 -2.12 -0.10
N ILE A 27 -5.60 -2.09 -1.05
CA ILE A 27 -6.83 -2.88 -1.05
C ILE A 27 -6.95 -3.56 -2.40
N ASP A 28 -6.97 -4.89 -2.39
CA ASP A 28 -7.26 -5.68 -3.59
C ASP A 28 -8.66 -5.35 -4.09
N HIS A 29 -8.81 -4.97 -5.37
CA HIS A 29 -10.10 -4.56 -5.91
C HIS A 29 -10.23 -4.88 -7.40
N GLN A 30 -11.47 -4.98 -7.88
CA GLN A 30 -11.74 -5.16 -9.31
C GLN A 30 -11.54 -3.86 -10.09
N ARG A 31 -10.73 -3.89 -11.14
CA ARG A 31 -10.69 -2.81 -12.13
C ARG A 31 -11.99 -2.74 -12.93
N TYR A 32 -12.27 -1.53 -13.39
CA TYR A 32 -13.51 -1.14 -14.03
C TYR A 32 -13.26 -0.44 -15.37
N ARG A 33 -14.04 -0.79 -16.38
CA ARG A 33 -14.13 -0.03 -17.63
C ARG A 33 -15.56 -0.08 -18.21
N PRO A 34 -16.23 1.06 -18.42
CA PRO A 34 -17.53 1.08 -19.09
C PRO A 34 -17.35 0.77 -20.58
N ALA A 35 -18.33 0.09 -21.17
CA ALA A 35 -18.31 -0.30 -22.58
C ALA A 35 -19.71 -0.24 -23.19
N ALA A 36 -19.82 0.29 -24.40
CA ALA A 36 -21.03 0.16 -25.21
C ALA A 36 -21.12 -1.26 -25.77
N LEU A 37 -22.09 -2.05 -25.31
CA LEU A 37 -22.26 -3.42 -25.78
C LEU A 37 -23.10 -3.45 -27.06
N TYR A 38 -22.66 -4.21 -28.06
CA TYR A 38 -23.46 -4.53 -29.25
C TYR A 38 -23.59 -6.04 -29.39
N ILE A 39 -24.81 -6.53 -29.62
CA ILE A 39 -25.11 -7.94 -29.91
C ILE A 39 -25.84 -7.99 -31.24
N ASN A 40 -25.30 -8.73 -32.21
CA ASN A 40 -25.83 -8.86 -33.57
C ASN A 40 -26.07 -7.50 -34.28
N GLY A 41 -25.19 -6.53 -34.01
CA GLY A 41 -25.28 -5.17 -34.59
C GLY A 41 -26.26 -4.23 -33.88
N GLU A 42 -27.01 -4.72 -32.89
CA GLU A 42 -27.88 -3.87 -32.07
C GLU A 42 -27.13 -3.39 -30.82
N PHE A 43 -27.30 -2.13 -30.45
CA PHE A 43 -26.79 -1.60 -29.18
C PHE A 43 -27.57 -2.20 -28.00
N TRP A 44 -26.90 -2.66 -26.94
CA TRP A 44 -27.46 -3.34 -25.76
C TRP A 44 -27.27 -2.57 -24.45
N GLY A 45 -26.96 -1.28 -24.53
CA GLY A 45 -26.68 -0.47 -23.36
C GLY A 45 -25.19 -0.42 -23.02
N ILE A 46 -24.90 0.43 -22.04
CA ILE A 46 -23.59 0.52 -21.40
C ILE A 46 -23.49 -0.63 -20.42
N GLN A 47 -22.39 -1.36 -20.46
CA GLN A 47 -22.07 -2.49 -19.58
C GLN A 47 -20.67 -2.30 -19.03
N ASN A 48 -20.38 -2.90 -17.88
CA ASN A 48 -19.09 -2.74 -17.23
C ASN A 48 -18.22 -3.97 -17.45
N ILE A 49 -17.06 -3.77 -18.08
CA ILE A 49 -15.98 -4.74 -18.08
C ILE A 49 -15.35 -4.69 -16.69
N ARG A 50 -15.36 -5.84 -16.01
CA ARG A 50 -14.86 -6.02 -14.65
C ARG A 50 -13.94 -7.23 -14.65
N GLU A 51 -12.88 -7.15 -13.87
CA GLU A 51 -12.04 -8.32 -13.60
C GLU A 51 -12.86 -9.41 -12.88
N LYS A 52 -12.59 -10.67 -13.20
CA LYS A 52 -13.19 -11.78 -12.47
C LYS A 52 -12.27 -12.11 -11.29
N VAL A 53 -12.78 -11.97 -10.07
CA VAL A 53 -12.01 -12.38 -8.87
C VAL A 53 -11.91 -13.90 -8.84
N SER A 54 -10.75 -14.40 -9.23
CA SER A 54 -10.29 -15.79 -9.24
C SER A 54 -8.79 -15.84 -8.90
N GLU A 55 -8.23 -17.03 -8.77
CA GLU A 55 -6.79 -17.26 -8.61
C GLU A 55 -5.95 -16.54 -9.67
N HIS A 56 -6.42 -16.51 -10.93
CA HIS A 56 -5.74 -15.75 -11.99
C HIS A 56 -5.76 -14.23 -11.79
N PHE A 57 -6.79 -13.66 -11.16
CA PHE A 57 -6.82 -12.23 -10.83
C PHE A 57 -5.76 -11.90 -9.79
N ILE A 58 -5.62 -12.73 -8.76
CA ILE A 58 -4.59 -12.57 -7.74
C ILE A 58 -3.20 -12.75 -8.36
N SER A 59 -3.03 -13.83 -9.14
CA SER A 59 -1.78 -14.13 -9.83
C SER A 59 -1.28 -12.97 -10.70
N SER A 60 -2.18 -12.33 -11.46
CA SER A 60 -1.80 -11.19 -12.30
C SER A 60 -1.53 -9.89 -11.55
N ASN A 61 -2.11 -9.70 -10.36
CA ASN A 61 -1.96 -8.47 -9.59
C ASN A 61 -0.80 -8.54 -8.57
N HIS A 62 -0.38 -9.75 -8.17
CA HIS A 62 0.65 -9.96 -7.15
C HIS A 62 1.88 -10.74 -7.64
N SER A 63 1.93 -11.12 -8.93
CA SER A 63 3.02 -11.93 -9.49
C SER A 63 3.22 -13.28 -8.78
N ILE A 64 2.13 -13.87 -8.27
CA ILE A 64 2.13 -15.16 -7.56
C ILE A 64 1.60 -16.26 -8.50
N GLY A 65 2.24 -17.44 -8.52
CA GLY A 65 1.73 -18.60 -9.27
C GLY A 65 0.34 -19.02 -8.78
N ALA A 66 -0.59 -19.33 -9.68
CA ALA A 66 -1.98 -19.64 -9.30
C ALA A 66 -2.09 -20.84 -8.34
N GLU A 67 -1.19 -21.82 -8.47
CA GLU A 67 -1.02 -22.98 -7.60
C GLU A 67 -0.61 -22.64 -6.16
N HIS A 68 -0.18 -21.40 -5.92
CA HIS A 68 0.20 -20.90 -4.60
C HIS A 68 -0.92 -20.19 -3.85
N ILE A 69 -2.11 -20.10 -4.43
CA ILE A 69 -3.18 -19.23 -3.95
C ILE A 69 -4.28 -20.04 -3.29
N ASP A 70 -4.59 -19.73 -2.04
CA ASP A 70 -5.85 -20.08 -1.40
C ASP A 70 -6.80 -18.90 -1.55
N LEU A 71 -7.99 -19.11 -2.13
CA LEU A 71 -9.02 -18.09 -2.32
C LEU A 71 -10.35 -18.61 -1.78
N LEU A 72 -10.90 -17.86 -0.82
CA LEU A 72 -12.11 -18.19 -0.10
C LEU A 72 -13.16 -17.09 -0.28
N ASP A 73 -14.43 -17.45 -0.07
CA ASP A 73 -15.55 -16.50 -0.02
C ASP A 73 -16.38 -16.62 1.26
N ILE A 74 -17.21 -15.61 1.53
CA ILE A 74 -18.20 -15.60 2.63
C ILE A 74 -17.55 -15.97 3.97
N GLN A 75 -17.84 -17.16 4.52
CA GLN A 75 -17.34 -17.60 5.82
C GLN A 75 -15.98 -18.29 5.73
N GLY A 76 -15.59 -18.78 4.55
CA GLY A 76 -14.32 -19.49 4.31
C GLY A 76 -14.14 -20.85 4.98
N VAL A 77 -14.98 -21.25 5.93
CA VAL A 77 -14.77 -22.49 6.72
C VAL A 77 -15.44 -23.73 6.12
N ASN A 78 -16.41 -23.58 5.23
CA ASN A 78 -17.09 -24.72 4.60
C ASN A 78 -16.48 -25.04 3.24
N ASP A 79 -16.56 -26.30 2.79
CA ASP A 79 -16.05 -26.73 1.48
C ASP A 79 -16.65 -25.93 0.32
N GLU A 80 -17.90 -25.49 0.43
CA GLU A 80 -18.57 -24.66 -0.57
C GLU A 80 -18.02 -23.23 -0.67
N ASN A 81 -17.26 -22.78 0.34
CA ASN A 81 -16.60 -21.48 0.38
C ASN A 81 -15.20 -21.49 -0.23
N ILE A 82 -14.69 -22.66 -0.62
CA ILE A 82 -13.38 -22.78 -1.26
C ILE A 82 -13.55 -22.47 -2.75
N VAL A 83 -13.11 -21.28 -3.16
CA VAL A 83 -13.10 -20.89 -4.58
C VAL A 83 -11.90 -21.51 -5.29
N HIS A 84 -10.73 -21.53 -4.63
CA HIS A 84 -9.50 -22.15 -5.10
C HIS A 84 -8.60 -22.54 -3.91
N GLY A 85 -7.79 -23.60 -4.04
CA GLY A 85 -6.85 -24.03 -3.01
C GLY A 85 -7.52 -24.78 -1.85
N THR A 86 -7.22 -24.39 -0.62
CA THR A 86 -7.73 -24.96 0.63
C THR A 86 -8.11 -23.88 1.64
N ASN A 87 -8.86 -24.25 2.68
CA ASN A 87 -9.19 -23.37 3.81
C ASN A 87 -8.53 -23.79 5.13
N ALA A 88 -7.63 -24.78 5.11
CA ALA A 88 -7.06 -25.37 6.31
C ALA A 88 -6.41 -24.32 7.22
N ASP A 89 -5.61 -23.42 6.65
CA ASP A 89 -4.96 -22.36 7.41
C ASP A 89 -5.95 -21.31 7.94
N TYR A 90 -6.99 -20.97 7.19
CA TYR A 90 -8.02 -20.05 7.66
C TYR A 90 -8.77 -20.62 8.87
N ILE A 91 -9.05 -21.92 8.88
CA ILE A 91 -9.67 -22.59 10.03
C ILE A 91 -8.75 -22.49 11.25
N GLU A 92 -7.44 -22.66 11.09
CA GLU A 92 -6.48 -22.45 12.19
C GLU A 92 -6.46 -20.99 12.67
N LEU A 93 -6.54 -20.01 11.77
CA LEU A 93 -6.70 -18.59 12.11
C LEU A 93 -7.95 -18.34 12.97
N ILE A 94 -9.10 -18.88 12.56
CA ILE A 94 -10.35 -18.72 13.31
C ILE A 94 -10.26 -19.39 14.69
N ASN A 95 -9.74 -20.63 14.75
CA ASN A 95 -9.55 -21.34 16.03
C ASN A 95 -8.60 -20.60 16.98
N TYR A 96 -7.54 -19.98 16.44
CA TYR A 96 -6.61 -19.18 17.22
C TYR A 96 -7.30 -17.94 17.80
N LEU A 97 -8.02 -17.18 16.97
CA LEU A 97 -8.80 -16.02 17.42
C LEU A 97 -9.87 -16.38 18.45
N GLU A 98 -10.48 -17.57 18.38
CA GLU A 98 -11.46 -18.04 19.36
C GLU A 98 -10.86 -18.38 20.74
N THR A 99 -9.58 -18.76 20.79
CA THR A 99 -8.97 -19.36 21.98
C THR A 99 -7.93 -18.49 22.66
N GLN A 100 -7.36 -17.50 21.97
CA GLN A 100 -6.29 -16.67 22.50
C GLN A 100 -6.78 -15.36 23.15
N GLU A 101 -5.97 -14.83 24.06
CA GLU A 101 -6.17 -13.53 24.70
C GLU A 101 -5.58 -12.42 23.81
N MET A 102 -6.43 -11.56 23.25
CA MET A 102 -6.03 -10.61 22.19
C MET A 102 -5.04 -9.54 22.62
N ASN A 103 -4.94 -9.23 23.92
CA ASN A 103 -4.02 -8.24 24.46
C ASN A 103 -2.62 -8.79 24.79
N ASP A 104 -2.33 -10.05 24.47
CA ASP A 104 -0.99 -10.62 24.59
C ASP A 104 -0.11 -10.17 23.40
N PRO A 105 1.07 -9.55 23.62
CA PRO A 105 1.99 -9.16 22.54
C PRO A 105 2.42 -10.32 21.63
N ILE A 106 2.46 -11.56 22.13
CA ILE A 106 2.76 -12.75 21.32
C ILE A 106 1.61 -13.03 20.35
N VAL A 107 0.37 -12.86 20.80
CA VAL A 107 -0.83 -13.03 19.96
C VAL A 107 -0.88 -11.96 18.88
N GLU A 108 -0.61 -10.71 19.24
CA GLU A 108 -0.49 -9.61 18.28
C GLU A 108 0.56 -9.92 17.21
N ASN A 109 1.78 -10.30 17.61
CA ASN A 109 2.85 -10.66 16.68
C ASN A 109 2.50 -11.89 15.81
N ALA A 110 1.79 -12.87 16.34
CA ALA A 110 1.34 -14.00 15.54
C ALA A 110 0.34 -13.56 14.46
N LEU A 111 -0.62 -12.70 14.83
CA LEU A 111 -1.65 -12.22 13.91
C LEU A 111 -1.10 -11.32 12.81
N THR A 112 -0.06 -10.50 13.09
CA THR A 112 0.63 -9.70 12.05
C THR A 112 1.40 -10.56 11.04
N ASN A 113 1.66 -11.84 11.36
CA ASN A 113 2.24 -12.83 10.46
C ASN A 113 1.18 -13.67 9.72
N TRP A 114 -0.08 -13.65 10.14
CA TRP A 114 -1.17 -14.40 9.50
C TRP A 114 -2.08 -13.51 8.65
N ILE A 115 -2.29 -12.27 9.07
CA ILE A 115 -3.15 -11.30 8.40
C ILE A 115 -2.27 -10.12 7.99
N ASP A 116 -2.48 -9.64 6.77
CA ASP A 116 -1.99 -8.33 6.40
C ASP A 116 -2.85 -7.27 7.10
N ILE A 117 -2.42 -6.83 8.28
CA ILE A 117 -3.22 -5.96 9.16
C ILE A 117 -3.49 -4.62 8.48
N GLU A 118 -2.52 -4.03 7.77
CA GLU A 118 -2.70 -2.73 7.13
C GLU A 118 -3.74 -2.83 6.00
N SER A 119 -3.62 -3.84 5.14
CA SER A 119 -4.60 -4.09 4.06
C SER A 119 -5.99 -4.43 4.62
N TYR A 120 -6.05 -5.27 5.66
CA TYR A 120 -7.33 -5.64 6.29
C TYR A 120 -8.04 -4.45 6.93
N MET A 121 -7.32 -3.63 7.71
CA MET A 121 -7.91 -2.44 8.33
C MET A 121 -8.33 -1.41 7.27
N SER A 122 -7.57 -1.29 6.18
CA SER A 122 -7.94 -0.46 5.03
C SER A 122 -9.23 -0.93 4.38
N TYR A 123 -9.37 -2.23 4.11
CA TYR A 123 -10.60 -2.84 3.59
C TYR A 123 -11.80 -2.57 4.51
N GLN A 124 -11.65 -2.77 5.82
CA GLN A 124 -12.70 -2.54 6.81
C GLN A 124 -13.13 -1.07 6.84
N ALA A 125 -12.17 -0.15 7.00
CA ALA A 125 -12.43 1.29 7.05
C ALA A 125 -13.13 1.79 5.78
N PHE A 126 -12.70 1.29 4.62
CA PHE A 126 -13.28 1.64 3.33
C PHE A 126 -14.72 1.12 3.19
N GLN A 127 -14.99 -0.17 3.46
CA GLN A 127 -16.35 -0.74 3.42
C GLN A 127 -17.31 -0.01 4.37
N ILE A 128 -16.84 0.31 5.58
CA ILE A 128 -17.60 1.08 6.57
C ILE A 128 -17.90 2.50 6.05
N PHE A 129 -16.94 3.17 5.45
CA PHE A 129 -17.15 4.52 4.93
C PHE A 129 -18.18 4.55 3.80
N VAL A 130 -18.05 3.65 2.83
CA VAL A 130 -18.92 3.64 1.62
C VAL A 130 -20.33 3.13 1.91
N ASP A 131 -20.59 2.66 3.13
CA ASP A 131 -21.89 2.17 3.59
C ASP A 131 -22.43 1.04 2.70
N ASN A 132 -21.60 0.03 2.39
CA ASN A 132 -22.03 -1.09 1.57
C ASN A 132 -23.00 -2.00 2.35
N ARG A 133 -24.30 -1.92 2.03
CA ARG A 133 -25.36 -2.58 2.80
C ARG A 133 -25.54 -4.06 2.57
N ASP A 134 -24.81 -4.66 1.62
CA ASP A 134 -24.79 -6.11 1.44
C ASP A 134 -23.60 -6.78 2.18
N TRP A 135 -22.69 -5.99 2.73
CA TRP A 135 -21.56 -6.43 3.55
C TRP A 135 -21.92 -6.30 5.06
N PRO A 136 -21.34 -7.06 6.01
CA PRO A 136 -20.24 -8.03 5.91
C PRO A 136 -20.65 -9.50 5.66
N GLY A 137 -21.92 -9.84 5.66
CA GLY A 137 -22.39 -11.21 5.45
C GLY A 137 -22.32 -11.68 4.00
N ASN A 138 -22.21 -10.74 3.06
CA ASN A 138 -22.07 -10.98 1.63
C ASN A 138 -20.93 -10.13 1.04
N ASN A 139 -20.62 -10.37 -0.23
CA ASN A 139 -19.61 -9.60 -0.98
C ASN A 139 -18.23 -9.61 -0.31
N ILE A 140 -17.86 -10.78 0.21
CA ILE A 140 -16.57 -11.04 0.85
C ILE A 140 -15.83 -12.13 0.08
N LYS A 141 -14.59 -11.80 -0.28
CA LYS A 141 -13.57 -12.72 -0.78
C LYS A 141 -12.24 -12.34 -0.16
N PHE A 142 -11.44 -13.34 0.14
CA PHE A 142 -10.15 -13.14 0.76
C PHE A 142 -9.23 -14.30 0.37
N TRP A 143 -7.95 -14.01 0.36
CA TRP A 143 -6.97 -14.90 -0.20
C TRP A 143 -5.67 -14.87 0.60
N ARG A 144 -4.84 -15.87 0.40
CA ARG A 144 -3.45 -15.86 0.85
C ARG A 144 -2.56 -16.56 -0.16
N ASP A 145 -1.28 -16.22 -0.11
CA ASP A 145 -0.23 -17.10 -0.59
C ASP A 145 0.00 -18.22 0.46
N HIS A 146 -0.13 -19.49 0.08
CA HIS A 146 0.08 -20.62 1.00
C HIS A 146 1.56 -21.00 1.20
N ARG A 147 2.48 -20.29 0.54
CA ARG A 147 3.92 -20.38 0.81
C ARG A 147 4.26 -19.71 2.16
N VAL A 148 5.48 -19.97 2.63
CA VAL A 148 6.00 -19.39 3.87
C VAL A 148 5.97 -17.86 3.78
N GLY A 149 5.49 -17.19 4.82
CA GLY A 149 5.39 -15.72 4.89
C GLY A 149 4.09 -15.14 4.30
N GLY A 150 3.30 -15.93 3.55
CA GLY A 150 2.06 -15.45 2.97
C GLY A 150 0.97 -15.14 4.01
N LYS A 151 0.29 -14.00 3.82
CA LYS A 151 -0.73 -13.47 4.75
C LYS A 151 -2.10 -13.40 4.10
N TRP A 152 -3.15 -13.48 4.92
CA TRP A 152 -4.53 -13.27 4.50
C TRP A 152 -4.80 -11.80 4.14
N ARG A 153 -5.42 -11.59 2.98
CA ARG A 153 -5.82 -10.30 2.41
C ARG A 153 -7.25 -10.33 1.90
N TRP A 154 -7.97 -9.21 1.99
CA TRP A 154 -9.39 -9.11 1.61
C TRP A 154 -9.57 -8.31 0.33
N ILE A 155 -10.51 -8.75 -0.49
CA ILE A 155 -10.78 -8.19 -1.81
C ILE A 155 -12.08 -7.39 -1.77
N LEU A 156 -12.02 -6.12 -2.15
CA LEU A 156 -13.15 -5.25 -2.38
C LEU A 156 -13.80 -5.57 -3.74
N TYR A 157 -15.06 -5.99 -3.71
CA TYR A 157 -15.88 -6.15 -4.90
C TYR A 157 -17.36 -5.99 -4.57
N ASP A 158 -18.17 -5.76 -5.60
CA ASP A 158 -19.63 -5.70 -5.48
C ASP A 158 -20.11 -4.65 -4.46
N THR A 159 -19.83 -3.39 -4.79
CA THR A 159 -20.10 -2.24 -3.91
C THR A 159 -21.25 -1.37 -4.42
N ASP A 160 -22.10 -1.86 -5.33
CA ASP A 160 -23.24 -1.09 -5.83
C ASP A 160 -24.32 -0.81 -4.77
N PHE A 161 -24.31 -1.51 -3.64
CA PHE A 161 -25.18 -1.19 -2.51
C PHE A 161 -24.55 -0.15 -1.54
N GLY A 162 -23.49 0.55 -1.96
CA GLY A 162 -22.89 1.66 -1.24
C GLY A 162 -23.38 3.05 -1.70
N PHE A 163 -22.89 4.11 -1.04
CA PHE A 163 -23.14 5.51 -1.39
C PHE A 163 -24.64 5.88 -1.47
N GLY A 164 -25.49 5.27 -0.64
CA GLY A 164 -26.90 5.65 -0.46
C GLY A 164 -27.80 5.44 -1.68
N ILE A 165 -27.66 4.31 -2.40
CA ILE A 165 -28.42 4.00 -3.62
C ILE A 165 -29.95 4.19 -3.48
N TRP A 166 -30.54 3.86 -2.33
CA TRP A 166 -31.98 3.99 -2.06
C TRP A 166 -32.33 4.85 -0.85
N ASP A 167 -31.33 5.37 -0.13
CA ASP A 167 -31.53 6.20 1.04
C ASP A 167 -30.66 7.47 0.92
N GLN A 168 -31.33 8.60 0.72
CA GLN A 168 -30.68 9.91 0.62
C GLN A 168 -30.00 10.34 1.93
N TYR A 169 -30.29 9.69 3.06
CA TYR A 169 -29.71 9.94 4.39
C TYR A 169 -28.74 8.85 4.83
N ALA A 170 -28.38 7.91 3.95
CA ALA A 170 -27.47 6.80 4.24
C ALA A 170 -26.12 7.26 4.84
N TYR A 171 -25.68 8.48 4.52
CA TYR A 171 -24.47 9.06 5.07
C TYR A 171 -24.47 9.16 6.61
N THR A 172 -25.64 9.11 7.25
CA THR A 172 -25.80 9.15 8.72
C THR A 172 -25.72 7.79 9.40
N PHE A 173 -25.77 6.68 8.66
CA PHE A 173 -25.83 5.36 9.26
C PHE A 173 -24.49 4.94 9.87
N ASN A 174 -24.51 4.44 11.10
CA ASN A 174 -23.31 3.99 11.79
C ASN A 174 -22.92 2.57 11.35
N THR A 175 -22.28 2.47 10.18
CA THR A 175 -21.77 1.21 9.62
C THR A 175 -20.63 0.63 10.47
N LEU A 176 -19.91 1.45 11.25
CA LEU A 176 -18.85 0.98 12.16
C LEU A 176 -19.46 0.16 13.30
N SER A 177 -20.46 0.72 13.99
CA SER A 177 -21.20 0.01 15.04
C SER A 177 -21.85 -1.25 14.50
N PHE A 178 -22.40 -1.19 13.28
CA PHE A 178 -22.91 -2.38 12.58
C PHE A 178 -21.80 -3.43 12.34
N ALA A 179 -20.61 -3.03 11.90
CA ALA A 179 -19.47 -3.92 11.70
C ALA A 179 -18.87 -4.48 13.00
N LEU A 180 -19.23 -3.92 14.16
CA LEU A 180 -18.80 -4.38 15.48
C LEU A 180 -19.91 -5.08 16.27
N ASP A 181 -21.11 -5.19 15.71
CA ASP A 181 -22.23 -5.89 16.36
C ASP A 181 -21.97 -7.41 16.35
N PRO A 182 -21.88 -8.07 17.52
CA PRO A 182 -21.70 -9.52 17.61
C PRO A 182 -22.91 -10.32 17.12
N ASN A 183 -24.10 -9.73 17.12
CA ASN A 183 -25.35 -10.35 16.72
C ASN A 183 -26.16 -9.36 15.87
N GLY A 184 -25.56 -8.90 14.76
CA GLY A 184 -26.18 -7.95 13.84
C GLY A 184 -27.65 -8.28 13.54
N PRO A 185 -28.47 -7.28 13.18
CA PRO A 185 -29.95 -7.38 13.21
C PRO A 185 -30.56 -8.42 12.25
N GLY A 186 -29.74 -9.16 11.51
CA GLY A 186 -30.11 -10.18 10.54
C GLY A 186 -29.09 -10.22 9.41
N TRP A 187 -29.48 -10.79 8.27
CA TRP A 187 -28.70 -10.65 7.04
C TRP A 187 -28.57 -9.18 6.63
N PRO A 188 -27.39 -8.71 6.16
CA PRO A 188 -26.15 -9.45 5.94
C PRO A 188 -25.14 -9.22 7.07
N ASN A 189 -25.48 -9.53 8.31
CA ASN A 189 -24.54 -9.45 9.43
C ASN A 189 -24.75 -10.60 10.44
N PRO A 190 -24.54 -11.85 10.01
CA PRO A 190 -24.47 -12.99 10.93
C PRO A 190 -23.24 -12.90 11.85
N PRO A 191 -23.23 -13.55 13.03
CA PRO A 191 -22.13 -13.41 14.00
C PRO A 191 -20.71 -13.69 13.47
N TRP A 192 -20.58 -14.57 12.47
CA TRP A 192 -19.29 -14.93 11.87
C TRP A 192 -18.72 -13.81 10.99
N SER A 193 -19.54 -12.96 10.37
CA SER A 193 -19.08 -11.99 9.37
C SER A 193 -18.27 -10.83 9.95
N THR A 194 -18.49 -10.53 11.22
CA THR A 194 -17.76 -9.48 11.95
C THR A 194 -16.72 -10.06 12.90
N PHE A 195 -16.60 -11.40 13.01
CA PHE A 195 -15.83 -12.05 14.06
C PHE A 195 -14.36 -11.61 14.08
N VAL A 196 -13.66 -11.71 12.95
CA VAL A 196 -12.24 -11.32 12.85
C VAL A 196 -12.05 -9.85 13.23
N PHE A 197 -12.88 -8.94 12.69
CA PHE A 197 -12.77 -7.52 12.98
C PHE A 197 -13.02 -7.22 14.47
N ARG A 198 -14.08 -7.78 15.06
CA ARG A 198 -14.39 -7.62 16.49
C ARG A 198 -13.25 -8.12 17.37
N LYS A 199 -12.68 -9.31 17.06
CA LYS A 199 -11.54 -9.86 17.81
C LYS A 199 -10.34 -8.94 17.74
N LEU A 200 -9.99 -8.41 16.57
CA LEU A 200 -8.86 -7.49 16.45
C LEU A 200 -9.10 -6.18 17.22
N MET A 201 -10.34 -5.67 17.27
CA MET A 201 -10.67 -4.48 18.06
C MET A 201 -10.63 -4.68 19.58
N GLU A 202 -10.44 -5.92 20.09
CA GLU A 202 -10.15 -6.15 21.51
C GLU A 202 -8.70 -5.79 21.90
N ASN A 203 -7.81 -5.64 20.92
CA ASN A 203 -6.41 -5.25 21.10
C ASN A 203 -6.21 -3.76 20.81
N GLU A 204 -5.65 -3.03 21.77
CA GLU A 204 -5.45 -1.58 21.69
C GLU A 204 -4.53 -1.14 20.53
N ASN A 205 -3.50 -1.92 20.20
CA ASN A 205 -2.61 -1.59 19.07
C ASN A 205 -3.35 -1.74 17.74
N PHE A 206 -4.12 -2.81 17.53
CA PHE A 206 -4.93 -2.97 16.32
C PHE A 206 -6.05 -1.94 16.22
N GLN A 207 -6.68 -1.57 17.34
CA GLN A 207 -7.64 -0.49 17.39
C GLN A 207 -7.01 0.84 16.96
N ASN A 208 -5.84 1.18 17.49
CA ASN A 208 -5.09 2.38 17.11
C ASN A 208 -4.70 2.36 15.62
N THR A 209 -4.25 1.21 15.11
CA THR A 209 -3.96 1.02 13.68
C THR A 209 -5.20 1.26 12.80
N PHE A 210 -6.35 0.68 13.16
CA PHE A 210 -7.60 0.91 12.44
C PHE A 210 -8.01 2.38 12.44
N ILE A 211 -7.97 3.05 13.60
CA ILE A 211 -8.34 4.46 13.71
C ILE A 211 -7.40 5.34 12.87
N ASN A 212 -6.10 5.10 12.93
CA ASN A 212 -5.12 5.83 12.14
C ASN A 212 -5.31 5.64 10.64
N ILE A 213 -5.48 4.40 10.16
CA ILE A 213 -5.76 4.12 8.74
C ILE A 213 -7.05 4.79 8.28
N TYR A 214 -8.09 4.78 9.12
CA TYR A 214 -9.33 5.46 8.78
C TYR A 214 -9.11 6.98 8.71
N CYS A 215 -8.37 7.58 9.65
CA CYS A 215 -7.96 8.98 9.59
C CYS A 215 -7.12 9.30 8.34
N ASP A 216 -6.17 8.45 7.97
CA ASP A 216 -5.34 8.59 6.77
C ASP A 216 -6.22 8.71 5.52
N MET A 217 -7.22 7.83 5.38
CA MET A 217 -8.19 7.88 4.28
C MET A 217 -9.08 9.14 4.35
N LEU A 218 -9.52 9.55 5.54
CA LEU A 218 -10.33 10.77 5.76
C LEU A 218 -9.55 12.08 5.51
N ASN A 219 -8.22 12.01 5.48
CA ASN A 219 -7.33 13.11 5.08
C ASN A 219 -6.89 13.02 3.60
N THR A 220 -7.26 11.96 2.88
CA THR A 220 -6.85 11.72 1.49
C THR A 220 -8.04 11.37 0.60
N VAL A 221 -8.20 10.10 0.22
CA VAL A 221 -9.15 9.62 -0.80
C VAL A 221 -10.63 9.73 -0.39
N LEU A 222 -10.92 9.98 0.89
CA LEU A 222 -12.28 10.17 1.42
C LEU A 222 -12.60 11.64 1.73
N LEU A 223 -11.76 12.57 1.28
CA LEU A 223 -12.08 14.00 1.30
C LEU A 223 -13.27 14.30 0.36
N PRO A 224 -14.21 15.17 0.77
CA PRO A 224 -15.35 15.56 -0.08
C PRO A 224 -14.95 15.98 -1.49
N GLU A 225 -13.93 16.82 -1.61
CA GLU A 225 -13.43 17.33 -2.90
C GLU A 225 -12.87 16.21 -3.78
N PHE A 226 -12.11 15.28 -3.20
CA PHE A 226 -11.58 14.11 -3.93
C PHE A 226 -12.72 13.25 -4.45
N LEU A 227 -13.68 12.92 -3.59
CA LEU A 227 -14.84 12.09 -3.92
C LEU A 227 -15.70 12.73 -5.02
N THR A 228 -16.02 14.02 -4.92
CA THR A 228 -16.84 14.73 -5.93
C THR A 228 -16.09 14.86 -7.26
N THR A 229 -14.79 15.19 -7.23
CA THR A 229 -13.97 15.29 -8.45
C THR A 229 -13.88 13.94 -9.17
N ARG A 230 -13.74 12.84 -8.42
CA ARG A 230 -13.74 11.49 -9.00
C ARG A 230 -15.10 11.12 -9.58
N LEU A 231 -16.19 11.48 -8.92
CA LEU A 231 -17.55 11.25 -9.41
C LEU A 231 -17.80 11.99 -10.73
N ASP A 232 -17.39 13.25 -10.82
CA ASP A 232 -17.49 14.06 -12.04
C ASP A 232 -16.66 13.45 -13.18
N SER A 233 -15.42 13.04 -12.89
CA SER A 233 -14.55 12.39 -13.87
C SER A 233 -15.16 11.10 -14.44
N ILE A 234 -15.71 10.22 -13.58
CA ILE A 234 -16.26 8.94 -14.02
C ILE A 234 -17.61 9.10 -14.72
N SER A 235 -18.47 10.00 -14.25
CA SER A 235 -19.75 10.28 -14.89
C SER A 235 -19.58 10.92 -16.27
N GLY A 236 -18.62 11.83 -16.43
CA GLY A 236 -18.30 12.46 -17.72
C GLY A 236 -17.88 11.45 -18.79
N ASN A 237 -17.30 10.30 -18.43
CA ASN A 237 -16.91 9.26 -19.39
C ASN A 237 -18.09 8.56 -20.07
N ILE A 238 -19.29 8.62 -19.49
CA ILE A 238 -20.48 7.90 -19.99
C ILE A 238 -21.66 8.83 -20.30
N GLU A 239 -21.59 10.10 -19.88
CA GLU A 239 -22.66 11.10 -19.96
C GLU A 239 -23.32 11.16 -21.34
N GLU A 240 -22.53 11.29 -22.41
CA GLU A 240 -23.05 11.40 -23.79
C GLU A 240 -23.87 10.17 -24.22
N MET A 241 -23.58 9.01 -23.62
CA MET A 241 -24.23 7.75 -23.97
C MET A 241 -25.43 7.43 -23.08
N ILE A 242 -25.63 8.14 -21.96
CA ILE A 242 -26.77 7.96 -21.06
C ILE A 242 -28.13 8.12 -21.78
N PRO A 243 -28.36 9.15 -22.63
CA PRO A 243 -29.63 9.26 -23.36
C PRO A 243 -29.92 8.05 -24.26
N VAL A 244 -28.89 7.51 -24.92
CA VAL A 244 -29.04 6.36 -25.83
C VAL A 244 -29.22 5.05 -25.05
N HIS A 245 -28.50 4.87 -23.94
CA HIS A 245 -28.72 3.78 -22.99
C HIS A 245 -30.18 3.76 -22.54
N ARG A 246 -30.68 4.90 -22.06
CA ARG A 246 -32.05 5.06 -21.56
C ARG A 246 -33.09 4.87 -22.66
N ALA A 247 -32.84 5.35 -23.88
CA ALA A 247 -33.77 5.16 -25.00
C ALA A 247 -34.01 3.67 -25.32
N ARG A 248 -33.02 2.80 -25.12
CA ARG A 248 -33.20 1.36 -25.30
C ARG A 248 -33.93 0.72 -24.13
N TRP A 249 -33.49 1.01 -22.91
CA TRP A 249 -33.94 0.33 -21.70
C TRP A 249 -35.00 1.12 -20.92
N LEU A 250 -35.70 2.04 -21.59
CA LEU A 250 -36.86 2.79 -21.08
C LEU A 250 -37.77 1.82 -20.33
N ASN A 251 -37.75 1.89 -18.99
CA ASN A 251 -38.57 1.03 -18.16
C ASN A 251 -39.77 1.86 -17.65
N ASP A 252 -40.94 1.61 -18.25
CA ASP A 252 -42.26 2.01 -17.73
C ASP A 252 -42.79 0.96 -16.71
N GLY A 253 -41.91 0.18 -16.06
CA GLY A 253 -42.26 -1.02 -15.30
C GLY A 253 -42.47 -0.84 -13.80
N GLU A 254 -43.44 -1.58 -13.26
CA GLU A 254 -43.90 -1.65 -11.85
C GLU A 254 -42.91 -2.38 -10.91
N TRP A 255 -41.71 -1.83 -10.74
CA TRP A 255 -40.84 -2.07 -9.58
C TRP A 255 -40.56 -0.70 -8.94
N PRO A 256 -40.32 -0.58 -7.61
CA PRO A 256 -40.47 0.69 -6.89
C PRO A 256 -39.54 1.85 -7.31
N ASN A 257 -38.65 1.66 -8.30
CA ASN A 257 -37.73 2.68 -8.79
C ASN A 257 -37.97 3.07 -10.26
N SER A 258 -39.20 3.51 -10.58
CA SER A 258 -39.50 4.17 -11.86
C SER A 258 -38.60 5.40 -12.10
N THR A 259 -38.11 5.54 -13.34
CA THR A 259 -37.36 6.68 -13.93
C THR A 259 -37.12 7.90 -13.04
N THR A 260 -36.00 7.93 -12.34
CA THR A 260 -35.44 9.16 -11.73
C THR A 260 -34.37 9.76 -12.66
N ASN A 261 -34.27 11.10 -12.72
CA ASN A 261 -33.23 11.78 -13.49
C ASN A 261 -31.82 11.27 -13.06
N TRP A 262 -30.95 10.94 -14.02
CA TRP A 262 -29.57 10.46 -13.78
C TRP A 262 -28.79 11.48 -12.95
N GLU A 263 -28.95 12.77 -13.28
CA GLU A 263 -28.38 13.90 -12.55
C GLU A 263 -28.81 13.90 -11.08
N ASN A 264 -30.08 13.58 -10.79
CA ASN A 264 -30.56 13.50 -9.40
C ASN A 264 -29.88 12.35 -8.64
N ARG A 265 -29.59 11.23 -9.30
CA ARG A 265 -28.88 10.09 -8.69
C ARG A 265 -27.40 10.40 -8.46
N LEU A 266 -26.76 11.13 -9.38
CA LEU A 266 -25.40 11.66 -9.17
C LEU A 266 -25.38 12.68 -8.02
N ASN A 267 -26.37 13.58 -7.94
CA ASN A 267 -26.50 14.53 -6.84
C ASN A 267 -26.67 13.83 -5.48
N GLN A 268 -27.36 12.68 -5.43
CA GLN A 268 -27.44 11.86 -4.20
C GLN A 268 -26.08 11.30 -3.79
N MET A 269 -25.30 10.76 -4.73
CA MET A 269 -23.93 10.30 -4.47
C MET A 269 -23.03 11.46 -4.03
N GLY A 270 -23.12 12.61 -4.69
CA GLY A 270 -22.39 13.82 -4.32
C GLY A 270 -22.77 14.33 -2.93
N ASN A 271 -24.06 14.27 -2.55
CA ASN A 271 -24.49 14.62 -1.21
C ASN A 271 -23.92 13.64 -0.16
N PHE A 272 -23.92 12.34 -0.44
CA PHE A 272 -23.25 11.36 0.42
C PHE A 272 -21.77 11.70 0.59
N ALA A 273 -21.05 11.93 -0.50
CA ALA A 273 -19.62 12.28 -0.49
C ALA A 273 -19.32 13.53 0.37
N ASN A 274 -20.18 14.56 0.28
CA ASN A 274 -20.02 15.79 1.04
C ASN A 274 -20.34 15.67 2.53
N GLN A 275 -21.25 14.77 2.91
CA GLN A 275 -21.72 14.66 4.30
C GLN A 275 -21.00 13.54 5.08
N ARG A 276 -20.65 12.43 4.42
CA ARG A 276 -20.23 11.18 5.07
C ARG A 276 -19.02 11.34 5.98
N ARG A 277 -18.02 12.14 5.57
CA ARG A 277 -16.79 12.37 6.34
C ARG A 277 -17.07 12.81 7.78
N ASN A 278 -17.98 13.76 7.98
CA ASN A 278 -18.28 14.26 9.33
C ASN A 278 -18.95 13.19 10.20
N TYR A 279 -19.87 12.40 9.63
CA TYR A 279 -20.51 11.30 10.35
C TYR A 279 -19.53 10.16 10.65
N ALA A 280 -18.62 9.83 9.73
CA ALA A 280 -17.58 8.83 9.98
C ALA A 280 -16.69 9.22 11.17
N ILE A 281 -16.30 10.49 11.26
CA ILE A 281 -15.55 11.03 12.42
C ILE A 281 -16.37 10.91 13.70
N MET A 282 -17.65 11.31 13.68
CA MET A 282 -18.53 11.18 14.84
C MET A 282 -18.72 9.73 15.28
N HIS A 283 -18.86 8.79 14.33
CA HIS A 283 -18.97 7.37 14.65
C HIS A 283 -17.69 6.81 15.29
N LEU A 284 -16.51 7.23 14.82
CA LEU A 284 -15.25 6.87 15.46
C LEU A 284 -15.16 7.41 16.89
N MET A 285 -15.56 8.66 17.10
CA MET A 285 -15.61 9.28 18.42
C MET A 285 -16.53 8.51 19.37
N ASP A 286 -17.75 8.21 18.92
CA ASP A 286 -18.76 7.56 19.74
C ASP A 286 -18.40 6.09 20.04
N GLU A 287 -17.88 5.35 19.06
CA GLU A 287 -17.58 3.92 19.20
C GLU A 287 -16.37 3.66 20.10
N PHE A 288 -15.35 4.51 20.02
CA PHE A 288 -14.07 4.31 20.70
C PHE A 288 -13.79 5.32 21.82
N ASP A 289 -14.79 6.10 22.23
CA ASP A 289 -14.69 7.16 23.27
C ASP A 289 -13.53 8.14 23.00
N LEU A 290 -13.39 8.57 21.74
CA LEU A 290 -12.30 9.45 21.31
C LEU A 290 -12.68 10.92 21.48
N PRO A 291 -11.70 11.80 21.81
CA PRO A 291 -11.91 13.24 21.81
C PRO A 291 -12.13 13.78 20.39
N SER A 292 -12.39 15.08 20.27
CA SER A 292 -12.39 15.74 18.96
C SER A 292 -11.01 15.66 18.29
N LEU A 293 -11.02 15.58 16.95
CA LEU A 293 -9.79 15.61 16.15
C LEU A 293 -8.96 16.88 16.40
N SER A 294 -7.64 16.70 16.40
CA SER A 294 -6.66 17.79 16.38
C SER A 294 -5.96 17.87 15.03
N GLN A 295 -5.59 19.09 14.64
CA GLN A 295 -4.90 19.36 13.39
C GLN A 295 -3.40 19.06 13.52
N VAL A 296 -2.86 18.31 12.56
CA VAL A 296 -1.42 18.08 12.42
C VAL A 296 -0.96 18.75 11.13
N THR A 297 0.03 19.61 11.24
CA THR A 297 0.70 20.24 10.09
C THR A 297 2.06 19.59 9.89
N ILE A 298 2.30 19.04 8.70
CA ILE A 298 3.59 18.45 8.32
C ILE A 298 4.28 19.39 7.35
N THR A 299 5.52 19.75 7.67
CA THR A 299 6.38 20.55 6.79
C THR A 299 7.76 19.93 6.66
N ARG A 300 8.52 20.40 5.67
CA ARG A 300 9.92 19.98 5.49
C ARG A 300 10.80 21.12 4.99
N THR A 301 12.10 21.01 5.27
CA THR A 301 13.10 21.93 4.74
C THR A 301 14.46 21.23 4.52
N PRO A 302 15.15 21.47 3.39
CA PRO A 302 14.61 22.12 2.19
C PRO A 302 13.51 21.28 1.51
N GLU A 303 12.74 21.89 0.61
CA GLU A 303 11.67 21.20 -0.13
C GLU A 303 12.17 19.98 -0.92
N SER A 304 13.39 20.05 -1.45
CA SER A 304 14.04 18.96 -2.18
C SER A 304 14.62 17.86 -1.28
N GLY A 305 14.68 18.09 0.04
CA GLY A 305 15.44 17.27 0.96
C GLY A 305 14.88 15.87 1.21
N GLY A 306 13.60 15.65 0.89
CA GLY A 306 12.92 14.39 1.16
C GLY A 306 11.41 14.56 1.24
N HIS A 307 10.76 13.61 1.89
CA HIS A 307 9.34 13.65 2.24
C HIS A 307 9.12 13.03 3.62
N VAL A 308 7.89 13.11 4.13
CA VAL A 308 7.51 12.53 5.43
C VAL A 308 6.41 11.51 5.20
N LYS A 309 6.59 10.29 5.69
CA LYS A 309 5.52 9.31 5.80
C LYS A 309 4.82 9.47 7.14
N VAL A 310 3.51 9.65 7.13
CA VAL A 310 2.64 9.63 8.32
C VAL A 310 1.78 8.39 8.23
N ASN A 311 1.89 7.46 9.18
CA ASN A 311 1.19 6.17 9.14
C ASN A 311 1.37 5.48 7.77
N THR A 312 0.30 5.40 6.97
CA THR A 312 0.32 4.80 5.62
C THR A 312 0.48 5.83 4.48
N ILE A 313 0.45 7.13 4.77
CA ILE A 313 0.46 8.21 3.75
C ILE A 313 1.83 8.85 3.57
N ASP A 314 2.26 8.97 2.31
CA ASP A 314 3.47 9.71 1.93
C ASP A 314 3.13 11.18 1.65
N ILE A 315 3.63 12.08 2.48
CA ILE A 315 3.38 13.52 2.40
C ILE A 315 4.40 14.17 1.47
N LEU A 316 3.99 14.38 0.21
CA LEU A 316 4.81 14.98 -0.82
C LEU A 316 4.70 16.51 -0.87
N GLU A 317 3.65 17.10 -0.29
CA GLU A 317 3.49 18.55 -0.22
C GLU A 317 4.41 19.18 0.83
N THR A 318 4.89 20.40 0.57
CA THR A 318 5.76 21.14 1.50
C THR A 318 5.06 21.60 2.78
N ASN A 319 3.74 21.75 2.71
CA ASN A 319 2.90 22.13 3.84
C ASN A 319 1.57 21.39 3.74
N TRP A 320 1.51 20.24 4.40
CA TRP A 320 0.33 19.39 4.45
C TRP A 320 -0.38 19.54 5.78
N GLN A 321 -1.71 19.43 5.76
CA GLN A 321 -2.54 19.49 6.96
C GLN A 321 -3.51 18.31 6.99
N GLY A 322 -3.53 17.61 8.11
CA GLY A 322 -4.49 16.54 8.37
C GLY A 322 -5.04 16.60 9.78
N TYR A 323 -5.96 15.70 10.07
CA TYR A 323 -6.67 15.62 11.34
C TYR A 323 -6.61 14.21 11.89
N TYR A 324 -6.22 14.09 13.15
CA TYR A 324 -6.03 12.82 13.87
C TYR A 324 -6.54 12.95 15.31
N PHE A 325 -6.84 11.81 15.93
CA PHE A 325 -7.36 11.78 17.30
C PHE A 325 -6.24 11.89 18.34
N PRO A 326 -6.28 12.87 19.27
CA PRO A 326 -5.27 13.06 20.31
C PRO A 326 -4.86 11.81 21.12
N THR A 327 -5.80 10.92 21.41
CA THR A 327 -5.53 9.72 22.22
C THR A 327 -4.95 8.56 21.41
N VAL A 328 -4.73 8.74 20.11
CA VAL A 328 -4.22 7.71 19.20
C VAL A 328 -2.88 8.17 18.63
N PRO A 329 -1.75 7.56 19.05
CA PRO A 329 -0.44 7.97 18.58
C PRO A 329 -0.28 7.70 17.08
N ILE A 330 0.27 8.66 16.34
CA ILE A 330 0.60 8.48 14.91
C ILE A 330 2.07 8.07 14.76
N LYS A 331 2.39 7.30 13.72
CA LYS A 331 3.77 6.99 13.34
C LYS A 331 4.21 7.99 12.28
N VAL A 332 5.40 8.55 12.43
CA VAL A 332 6.00 9.44 11.42
C VAL A 332 7.39 8.95 11.06
N LYS A 333 7.77 9.06 9.78
CA LYS A 333 9.11 8.75 9.26
C LYS A 333 9.55 9.82 8.27
N ALA A 334 10.69 10.47 8.51
CA ALA A 334 11.34 11.30 7.52
C ALA A 334 12.14 10.40 6.56
N ILE A 335 11.91 10.57 5.25
CA ILE A 335 12.57 9.82 4.18
C ILE A 335 13.31 10.85 3.33
N HIS A 336 14.63 10.80 3.36
CA HIS A 336 15.46 11.77 2.63
C HIS A 336 15.48 11.43 1.13
N SER A 337 15.70 12.47 0.31
CA SER A 337 16.05 12.32 -1.11
C SER A 337 17.55 12.07 -1.26
N ASP A 338 17.97 11.69 -2.46
CA ASP A 338 19.39 11.60 -2.81
C ASP A 338 20.13 12.93 -2.58
N GLY A 339 21.36 12.83 -2.07
CA GLY A 339 22.19 13.99 -1.71
C GLY A 339 21.76 14.70 -0.42
N PHE A 340 20.82 14.12 0.34
CA PHE A 340 20.43 14.59 1.66
C PHE A 340 20.46 13.46 2.68
N GLU A 341 20.62 13.84 3.94
CA GLU A 341 20.36 13.00 5.09
C GLU A 341 19.27 13.63 5.96
N PHE A 342 18.58 12.80 6.74
CA PHE A 342 17.74 13.32 7.80
C PHE A 342 18.62 13.95 8.88
N GLY A 343 18.48 15.25 9.10
CA GLY A 343 19.15 15.95 10.18
C GLY A 343 18.42 15.73 11.50
N TYR A 344 17.20 16.26 11.60
CA TYR A 344 16.39 16.22 12.81
C TYR A 344 14.94 16.67 12.57
N TRP A 345 14.06 16.40 13.54
CA TRP A 345 12.74 17.05 13.62
C TRP A 345 12.89 18.37 14.37
N LEU A 346 12.44 19.50 13.80
CA LEU A 346 12.64 20.82 14.43
C LEU A 346 12.05 20.90 15.84
N GLU A 347 10.88 20.30 16.04
CA GLU A 347 10.16 20.29 17.31
C GLU A 347 10.64 19.18 18.25
N PHE A 348 11.34 18.17 17.72
CA PHE A 348 11.88 17.03 18.49
C PHE A 348 13.34 16.70 18.08
N PRO A 349 14.31 17.58 18.35
CA PRO A 349 15.66 17.46 17.77
C PRO A 349 16.43 16.19 18.14
N ASP A 350 16.10 15.58 19.28
CA ASP A 350 16.76 14.36 19.79
C ASP A 350 16.09 13.05 19.31
N SER A 351 15.04 13.12 18.50
CA SER A 351 14.32 11.95 18.00
C SER A 351 14.94 11.36 16.75
N SER A 352 14.76 10.05 16.54
CA SER A 352 15.19 9.41 15.30
C SER A 352 14.34 9.84 14.10
N SER A 353 14.79 9.52 12.88
CA SER A 353 14.01 9.79 11.65
C SER A 353 12.63 9.13 11.68
N THR A 354 12.44 8.09 12.49
CA THR A 354 11.14 7.46 12.77
C THR A 354 10.74 7.66 14.23
N MET A 355 9.49 8.06 14.49
CA MET A 355 8.97 8.15 15.86
C MET A 355 7.47 7.91 15.91
N LYS A 356 6.98 7.56 17.10
CA LYS A 356 5.56 7.64 17.44
C LYS A 356 5.31 8.98 18.12
N LEU A 357 4.21 9.63 17.77
CA LEU A 357 3.87 10.97 18.21
C LEU A 357 2.47 10.98 18.82
N ASP A 358 2.39 11.37 20.08
CA ASP A 358 1.13 11.66 20.76
C ASP A 358 0.67 13.06 20.35
N ILE A 359 -0.55 13.15 19.82
CA ILE A 359 -1.14 14.43 19.47
C ILE A 359 -1.89 14.93 20.70
N GLN A 360 -1.64 16.13 21.20
CA GLN A 360 -2.38 16.65 22.35
C GLN A 360 -3.31 17.79 21.96
N ASP A 361 -2.79 18.71 21.15
CA ASP A 361 -3.50 19.84 20.56
C ASP A 361 -3.04 19.99 19.11
N ALA A 362 -3.55 21.01 18.41
CA ALA A 362 -3.05 21.36 17.09
C ALA A 362 -1.53 21.59 17.12
N MET A 363 -0.81 20.92 16.23
CA MET A 363 0.65 20.94 16.21
C MET A 363 1.25 21.00 14.81
N THR A 364 2.52 21.37 14.76
CA THR A 364 3.37 21.33 13.57
C THR A 364 4.52 20.38 13.81
N LEU A 365 4.88 19.61 12.80
CA LEU A 365 6.08 18.79 12.75
C LEU A 365 6.87 19.13 11.48
N THR A 366 8.15 19.43 11.64
CA THR A 366 9.04 19.88 10.56
C THR A 366 10.22 18.92 10.42
N ALA A 367 10.31 18.22 9.29
CA ALA A 367 11.49 17.43 8.95
C ALA A 367 12.59 18.35 8.40
N VAL A 368 13.75 18.37 9.04
CA VAL A 368 14.94 19.09 8.56
C VAL A 368 15.89 18.09 7.93
N PHE A 369 16.12 18.25 6.62
CA PHE A 369 17.09 17.50 5.86
C PHE A 369 18.34 18.36 5.64
N LEU A 370 19.51 17.74 5.74
CA LEU A 370 20.80 18.39 5.53
C LEU A 370 21.41 17.83 4.24
N PRO A 371 22.06 18.65 3.41
CA PRO A 371 22.85 18.11 2.30
C PRO A 371 23.87 17.13 2.86
N THR A 372 23.96 15.95 2.25
CA THR A 372 25.02 15.01 2.59
C THR A 372 26.34 15.62 2.15
N GLU A 373 27.21 15.96 3.10
CA GLU A 373 28.56 16.40 2.79
C GLU A 373 29.38 15.17 2.37
N LEU A 374 29.42 14.92 1.05
CA LEU A 374 30.45 14.07 0.47
C LEU A 374 31.79 14.75 0.78
N THR A 375 32.47 14.28 1.82
CA THR A 375 33.78 14.80 2.18
C THR A 375 34.71 14.63 0.97
N SER A 376 35.37 15.72 0.56
CA SER A 376 36.32 15.67 -0.55
C SER A 376 37.38 14.60 -0.26
N GLY A 377 37.40 13.54 -1.06
CA GLY A 377 38.26 12.36 -0.86
C GLY A 377 37.55 11.08 -0.36
N SER A 378 36.23 11.08 -0.18
CA SER A 378 35.48 9.88 0.21
C SER A 378 34.85 9.20 -1.02
N LEU A 379 35.24 7.95 -1.28
CA LEU A 379 34.63 7.09 -2.28
C LEU A 379 33.24 6.66 -1.81
N VAL A 380 32.30 6.54 -2.74
CA VAL A 380 30.95 6.03 -2.45
C VAL A 380 30.65 4.79 -3.30
N ILE A 381 29.88 3.86 -2.75
CA ILE A 381 29.30 2.74 -3.47
C ILE A 381 28.15 3.28 -4.33
N ASN A 382 28.24 3.11 -5.64
CA ASN A 382 27.28 3.63 -6.62
C ASN A 382 26.28 2.56 -7.07
N GLU A 383 26.77 1.36 -7.39
CA GLU A 383 25.94 0.25 -7.86
C GLU A 383 26.40 -1.07 -7.24
N ILE A 384 25.47 -2.00 -7.03
CA ILE A 384 25.71 -3.35 -6.52
C ILE A 384 24.92 -4.32 -7.40
N ASN A 385 25.58 -5.34 -7.93
CA ASN A 385 24.95 -6.49 -8.57
C ASN A 385 25.34 -7.73 -7.76
N TYR A 386 24.36 -8.31 -7.08
CA TYR A 386 24.52 -9.49 -6.24
C TYR A 386 23.76 -10.73 -6.77
N ASN A 387 22.90 -10.52 -7.76
CA ASN A 387 22.16 -11.59 -8.42
C ASN A 387 21.90 -11.20 -9.89
N SER A 388 22.67 -11.76 -10.81
CA SER A 388 22.47 -11.51 -12.24
C SER A 388 21.32 -12.35 -12.82
N SER A 389 20.52 -11.79 -13.74
CA SER A 389 19.56 -12.59 -14.51
C SER A 389 20.24 -13.70 -15.33
N GLU A 390 19.50 -14.78 -15.61
CA GLU A 390 19.97 -15.88 -16.47
C GLU A 390 20.42 -15.42 -17.89
N ASP A 391 19.89 -14.29 -18.38
CA ASP A 391 20.22 -13.73 -19.69
C ASP A 391 21.44 -12.76 -19.66
N HIS A 392 21.88 -12.32 -18.47
CA HIS A 392 22.98 -11.35 -18.28
C HIS A 392 23.88 -11.74 -17.09
N GLU A 393 24.32 -12.98 -17.05
CA GLU A 393 25.21 -13.52 -16.00
C GLU A 393 26.58 -12.82 -15.99
N SER A 394 26.76 -11.86 -15.08
CA SER A 394 27.97 -11.05 -14.94
C SER A 394 28.81 -11.40 -13.71
N GLY A 395 28.35 -12.36 -12.90
CA GLY A 395 28.85 -12.56 -11.54
C GLY A 395 28.53 -11.39 -10.62
N ASP A 396 29.17 -11.37 -9.46
CA ASP A 396 28.97 -10.34 -8.45
C ASP A 396 29.92 -9.17 -8.70
N TRP A 397 29.41 -7.95 -8.62
CA TRP A 397 30.24 -6.77 -8.75
C TRP A 397 29.64 -5.57 -8.01
N ILE A 398 30.53 -4.63 -7.69
CA ILE A 398 30.15 -3.30 -7.22
C ILE A 398 30.81 -2.24 -8.10
N GLU A 399 30.13 -1.12 -8.26
CA GLU A 399 30.72 0.10 -8.80
C GLU A 399 30.91 1.10 -7.67
N ILE A 400 32.10 1.69 -7.60
CA ILE A 400 32.38 2.82 -6.71
C ILE A 400 32.64 4.08 -7.52
N PHE A 401 32.22 5.21 -6.98
CA PHE A 401 32.32 6.53 -7.58
C PHE A 401 33.18 7.46 -6.73
N ASN A 402 34.02 8.27 -7.40
CA ASN A 402 34.70 9.40 -6.76
C ASN A 402 33.94 10.70 -7.06
N PRO A 403 33.06 11.16 -6.16
CA PRO A 403 32.34 12.43 -6.31
C PRO A 403 33.20 13.66 -6.01
N GLY A 404 34.39 13.48 -5.44
CA GLY A 404 35.26 14.57 -5.00
C GLY A 404 35.93 15.30 -6.15
N GLU A 405 36.51 16.48 -5.86
CA GLU A 405 37.22 17.32 -6.84
C GLU A 405 38.69 16.90 -7.06
N MET A 406 39.16 15.87 -6.34
CA MET A 406 40.54 15.36 -6.40
C MET A 406 40.54 13.88 -6.73
N ASP A 407 41.59 13.41 -7.40
CA ASP A 407 41.82 11.99 -7.63
C ASP A 407 42.04 11.27 -6.28
N ILE A 408 41.44 10.09 -6.13
CA ILE A 408 41.58 9.25 -4.94
C ILE A 408 42.54 8.11 -5.24
N ASP A 409 43.55 7.96 -4.40
CA ASP A 409 44.40 6.76 -4.37
C ASP A 409 43.75 5.71 -3.46
N ALA A 410 43.12 4.71 -4.07
CA ALA A 410 42.46 3.61 -3.41
C ALA A 410 43.37 2.37 -3.29
N SER A 411 44.68 2.52 -3.49
CA SER A 411 45.63 1.41 -3.37
C SER A 411 45.59 0.80 -1.96
N GLY A 412 45.37 -0.51 -1.87
CA GLY A 412 45.28 -1.22 -0.59
C GLY A 412 43.99 -0.99 0.21
N TYR A 413 42.98 -0.32 -0.36
CA TYR A 413 41.63 -0.31 0.20
C TYR A 413 41.07 -1.74 0.21
N LYS A 414 40.05 -1.98 1.03
CA LYS A 414 39.48 -3.31 1.22
C LYS A 414 37.99 -3.32 0.96
N LEU A 415 37.57 -4.23 0.08
CA LEU A 415 36.18 -4.63 -0.05
C LEU A 415 35.90 -5.83 0.87
N LYS A 416 34.77 -5.79 1.58
CA LYS A 416 34.20 -6.88 2.38
C LYS A 416 32.70 -6.96 2.18
N ASP A 417 32.12 -8.15 2.38
CA ASP A 417 30.68 -8.35 2.59
C ASP A 417 30.33 -8.22 4.09
N ASP A 418 29.21 -8.77 4.59
CA ASP A 418 28.84 -8.79 6.01
C ASP A 418 29.82 -9.58 6.91
N ASN A 419 30.58 -10.51 6.33
CA ASN A 419 31.52 -11.37 7.02
C ASN A 419 32.93 -10.75 7.06
N ASN A 420 33.40 -10.44 8.26
CA ASN A 420 34.72 -9.80 8.45
C ASN A 420 35.92 -10.61 7.93
N ASP A 421 35.77 -11.92 7.77
CA ASP A 421 36.81 -12.82 7.25
C ASP A 421 36.91 -12.76 5.71
N HIS A 422 35.86 -12.32 5.02
CA HIS A 422 35.89 -12.08 3.58
C HIS A 422 36.50 -10.71 3.32
N SER A 423 37.55 -10.65 2.50
CA SER A 423 38.25 -9.40 2.23
C SER A 423 39.06 -9.47 0.94
N TYR A 424 38.81 -8.51 0.06
CA TYR A 424 39.61 -8.26 -1.14
C TYR A 424 40.38 -6.96 -0.99
N ASN A 425 41.70 -6.98 -1.26
CA ASN A 425 42.53 -5.77 -1.23
C ASN A 425 42.66 -5.21 -2.64
N PHE A 426 42.44 -3.91 -2.79
CA PHE A 426 42.59 -3.21 -4.05
C PHE A 426 44.08 -3.21 -4.45
N PRO A 427 44.39 -3.45 -5.73
CA PRO A 427 45.77 -3.52 -6.19
C PRO A 427 46.50 -2.19 -6.03
N ASP A 428 47.82 -2.25 -5.99
CA ASP A 428 48.65 -1.04 -6.03
C ASP A 428 48.36 -0.22 -7.31
N GLU A 429 48.50 1.09 -7.23
CA GLU A 429 48.24 2.05 -8.31
C GLU A 429 46.75 2.14 -8.74
N THR A 430 45.83 1.82 -7.82
CA THR A 430 44.38 2.01 -8.05
C THR A 430 44.00 3.47 -7.83
N ILE A 431 44.07 4.29 -8.89
CA ILE A 431 43.70 5.70 -8.87
C ILE A 431 42.36 5.94 -9.53
N ILE A 432 41.41 6.54 -8.80
CA ILE A 432 40.09 6.89 -9.29
C ILE A 432 40.03 8.40 -9.47
N ALA A 433 40.06 8.85 -10.71
CA ALA A 433 40.05 10.28 -11.01
C ALA A 433 38.75 10.95 -10.54
N SER A 434 38.82 12.25 -10.24
CA SER A 434 37.62 13.04 -9.90
C SER A 434 36.50 12.83 -10.92
N GLY A 435 35.29 12.52 -10.45
CA GLY A 435 34.11 12.28 -11.28
C GLY A 435 34.15 11.00 -12.12
N ASN A 436 35.02 10.03 -11.79
CA ASN A 436 35.09 8.73 -12.46
C ASN A 436 34.71 7.57 -11.53
N TYR A 437 34.55 6.40 -12.15
CA TYR A 437 34.09 5.16 -11.54
C TYR A 437 35.17 4.08 -11.56
N LEU A 438 35.06 3.10 -10.67
CA LEU A 438 35.82 1.86 -10.66
C LEU A 438 34.88 0.69 -10.37
N VAL A 439 34.96 -0.37 -11.16
CA VAL A 439 34.24 -1.62 -10.90
C VAL A 439 35.16 -2.61 -10.18
N ILE A 440 34.59 -3.33 -9.21
CA ILE A 440 35.23 -4.45 -8.52
C ILE A 440 34.34 -5.68 -8.74
N SER A 441 34.85 -6.71 -9.41
CA SER A 441 34.07 -7.89 -9.81
C SER A 441 34.73 -9.20 -9.38
N ASN A 442 33.94 -10.24 -9.12
CA ASN A 442 34.43 -11.60 -8.85
C ASN A 442 34.72 -12.40 -10.13
N ASP A 443 34.16 -11.99 -11.27
CA ASP A 443 34.38 -12.59 -12.59
C ASP A 443 34.64 -11.51 -13.65
N LEU A 444 35.91 -11.16 -13.80
CA LEU A 444 36.36 -10.15 -14.76
C LEU A 444 36.04 -10.53 -16.23
N GLU A 445 36.01 -11.83 -16.55
CA GLU A 445 35.74 -12.31 -17.90
C GLU A 445 34.26 -12.16 -18.23
N ALA A 446 33.38 -12.66 -17.35
CA ALA A 446 31.93 -12.52 -17.49
C ALA A 446 31.49 -11.05 -17.55
N PHE A 447 32.01 -10.21 -16.66
CA PHE A 447 31.70 -8.78 -16.68
C PHE A 447 32.13 -8.11 -17.99
N SER A 448 33.35 -8.38 -18.46
CA SER A 448 33.89 -7.76 -19.69
C SER A 448 33.22 -8.26 -20.97
N GLU A 449 32.58 -9.44 -20.95
CA GLU A 449 31.79 -9.94 -22.09
C GLU A 449 30.47 -9.19 -22.26
N LEU A 450 29.83 -8.78 -21.15
CA LEU A 450 28.55 -8.09 -21.14
C LEU A 450 28.69 -6.57 -21.20
N TYR A 451 29.67 -6.03 -20.48
CA TYR A 451 29.86 -4.59 -20.33
C TYR A 451 31.10 -4.13 -21.10
N SER A 452 31.02 -2.95 -21.73
CA SER A 452 32.14 -2.43 -22.50
C SER A 452 33.34 -2.12 -21.60
N ASN A 453 34.57 -2.40 -22.07
CA ASN A 453 35.85 -2.11 -21.39
C ASN A 453 36.17 -0.60 -21.22
N GLN A 454 35.18 0.26 -21.04
CA GLN A 454 35.33 1.70 -20.88
C GLN A 454 35.48 2.12 -19.42
N ILE A 455 35.01 1.30 -18.48
CA ILE A 455 35.12 1.54 -17.04
C ILE A 455 36.31 0.73 -16.51
N PRO A 456 37.24 1.33 -15.73
CA PRO A 456 38.29 0.60 -15.04
C PRO A 456 37.70 -0.51 -14.18
N ILE A 457 38.33 -1.69 -14.19
CA ILE A 457 37.88 -2.85 -13.42
C ILE A 457 39.05 -3.50 -12.68
N VAL A 458 38.81 -3.91 -11.43
CA VAL A 458 39.74 -4.70 -10.62
C VAL A 458 39.04 -5.94 -10.05
N GLY A 459 39.84 -6.93 -9.65
CA GLY A 459 39.37 -8.24 -9.18
C GLY A 459 40.36 -9.34 -9.58
N PRO A 460 39.94 -10.62 -9.56
CA PRO A 460 38.70 -11.10 -8.96
C PRO A 460 38.79 -11.08 -7.42
N PHE A 461 37.70 -10.72 -6.75
CA PHE A 461 37.51 -11.12 -5.35
C PHE A 461 37.01 -12.57 -5.27
N ASP A 462 37.26 -13.24 -4.15
CA ASP A 462 37.11 -14.71 -3.99
C ASP A 462 35.94 -15.13 -3.09
N PHE A 463 34.99 -14.22 -2.87
CA PHE A 463 33.71 -14.44 -2.19
C PHE A 463 32.55 -13.96 -3.09
N GLY A 464 31.31 -14.12 -2.62
CA GLY A 464 30.11 -13.66 -3.33
C GLY A 464 29.19 -12.89 -2.39
N PHE A 465 28.24 -12.18 -2.96
CA PHE A 465 27.25 -11.37 -2.27
C PHE A 465 25.96 -12.17 -2.04
N GLY A 466 25.36 -12.03 -0.85
CA GLY A 466 24.14 -12.75 -0.47
C GLY A 466 22.92 -12.34 -1.30
N GLY A 467 22.23 -13.30 -1.90
CA GLY A 467 21.03 -13.06 -2.72
C GLY A 467 19.73 -12.79 -1.93
N GLY A 468 19.76 -12.81 -0.60
CA GLY A 468 18.61 -12.52 0.28
C GLY A 468 18.95 -11.44 1.31
N GLY A 469 19.78 -10.48 0.90
CA GLY A 469 20.37 -9.44 1.73
C GLY A 469 21.79 -9.72 2.23
N ASP A 470 22.62 -8.67 2.24
CA ASP A 470 24.03 -8.66 2.66
C ASP A 470 24.47 -7.19 2.94
N GLU A 471 25.77 -6.98 3.17
CA GLU A 471 26.36 -5.66 3.40
C GLU A 471 27.67 -5.49 2.60
N VAL A 472 27.71 -4.55 1.66
CA VAL A 472 28.96 -4.15 0.99
C VAL A 472 29.67 -3.12 1.86
N ARG A 473 30.96 -3.33 2.15
CA ARG A 473 31.77 -2.41 2.96
C ARG A 473 33.13 -2.12 2.31
N ILE A 474 33.47 -0.84 2.25
CA ILE A 474 34.79 -0.37 1.79
C ILE A 474 35.56 0.21 2.98
N PHE A 475 36.79 -0.27 3.18
CA PHE A 475 37.72 0.26 4.18
C PHE A 475 38.95 0.85 3.52
N ASP A 476 39.52 1.92 4.09
CA ASP A 476 40.80 2.47 3.67
C ASP A 476 41.99 1.58 4.11
N GLN A 477 43.21 2.02 3.79
CA GLN A 477 44.44 1.28 4.10
C GLN A 477 44.69 1.16 5.62
N GLU A 478 44.21 2.13 6.40
CA GLU A 478 44.25 2.16 7.87
C GLU A 478 43.17 1.29 8.52
N GLY A 479 42.21 0.79 7.74
CA GLY A 479 41.09 -0.04 8.21
C GLY A 479 39.92 0.78 8.77
N ILE A 480 39.81 2.06 8.40
CA ILE A 480 38.65 2.90 8.68
C ILE A 480 37.61 2.64 7.60
N LEU A 481 36.34 2.50 8.02
CA LEU A 481 35.22 2.35 7.09
C LEU A 481 35.05 3.66 6.30
N VAL A 482 35.10 3.56 4.97
CA VAL A 482 34.92 4.66 4.02
C VAL A 482 33.45 4.78 3.62
N ASP A 483 32.84 3.65 3.23
CA ASP A 483 31.43 3.58 2.88
C ASP A 483 30.90 2.16 3.11
N SER A 484 29.59 2.06 3.33
CA SER A 484 28.89 0.79 3.50
C SER A 484 27.45 0.88 3.06
N VAL A 485 26.96 -0.17 2.42
CA VAL A 485 25.57 -0.30 2.00
C VAL A 485 25.05 -1.68 2.41
N SER A 486 24.07 -1.70 3.31
CA SER A 486 23.26 -2.90 3.54
C SER A 486 22.13 -2.93 2.52
N TYR A 487 21.95 -4.08 1.88
CA TYR A 487 20.89 -4.28 0.89
C TYR A 487 20.05 -5.51 1.25
N ASP A 488 18.89 -5.63 0.60
CA ASP A 488 17.94 -6.71 0.78
C ASP A 488 17.37 -7.14 -0.59
N ASP A 489 16.68 -8.28 -0.66
CA ASP A 489 15.89 -8.70 -1.83
C ASP A 489 14.42 -8.26 -1.73
N GLU A 490 14.05 -7.61 -0.61
CA GLU A 490 12.73 -7.06 -0.36
C GLU A 490 12.68 -5.52 -0.41
N SER A 491 11.48 -4.98 -0.67
CA SER A 491 11.19 -3.56 -0.58
C SER A 491 11.58 -3.01 0.80
N PRO A 492 12.30 -1.87 0.91
CA PRO A 492 12.43 -0.80 -0.08
C PRO A 492 13.63 -0.89 -1.02
N TRP A 493 14.40 -1.98 -1.00
CA TRP A 493 15.52 -2.12 -1.93
C TRP A 493 15.00 -2.26 -3.38
N PRO A 494 15.67 -1.68 -4.39
CA PRO A 494 15.28 -1.85 -5.79
C PRO A 494 15.30 -3.33 -6.19
N LEU A 495 14.42 -3.72 -7.12
CA LEU A 495 14.36 -5.11 -7.62
C LEU A 495 15.38 -5.36 -8.75
N GLU A 496 15.85 -4.29 -9.39
CA GLU A 496 16.79 -4.32 -10.50
C GLU A 496 18.09 -5.12 -10.23
N PRO A 497 18.71 -5.10 -9.03
CA PRO A 497 19.89 -5.91 -8.72
C PRO A 497 19.57 -7.37 -8.30
N ASP A 498 18.30 -7.78 -8.27
CA ASP A 498 17.84 -9.13 -7.91
C ASP A 498 17.35 -9.95 -9.13
N GLY A 499 18.20 -10.10 -10.16
CA GLY A 499 17.94 -10.96 -11.32
C GLY A 499 17.24 -10.27 -12.48
#